data_AF-A0A288D933-F1
#
_entry.id   AF-A0A288D933-F1
#
_cell.length_a   1.000
_cell.length_b   1.000
_cell.length_c   1.000
_cell.angle_alpha   90.00
_cell.angle_beta   90.00
_cell.angle_gamma   90.00
#
_symmetry.space_group_name_H-M   'P 1'
#
loop_
_entity.id
_entity.type
_entity.pdbx_description
1 polymer ?
#
loop_
_entity_poly.entity_id
_entity_poly.type
_entity_poly.pdbx_seq_one_letter_code
_entity_poly.pdbx_strand_id
1 'polypeptide(L)'
;MTTIKAVNDGFLLDNKLLLGASEGNNKYINLATTIGEDMRYQKLDYALVDYPGEYDIEETTIQCFLGKNNLLNYLISYNNKRIAVLQSPDVLENTTDFAVAQEWIYTDDSVLAKLEQLEVEGEKIKLGGEIIPAPSA
;
A
#
# COMPACT_ATOMS: atom_id res chain seq x y z
N MET A 1 -16.20 -2.12 2.70
CA MET A 1 -15.76 -2.12 1.31
C MET A 1 -15.11 -0.79 0.95
N THR A 2 -13.84 -0.86 0.56
CA THR A 2 -13.04 0.24 0.02
C THR A 2 -13.37 0.46 -1.45
N THR A 3 -13.57 1.71 -1.84
CA THR A 3 -13.74 2.08 -3.25
C THR A 3 -12.37 2.21 -3.90
N ILE A 4 -12.15 1.50 -5.01
CA ILE A 4 -10.88 1.52 -5.74
C ILE A 4 -11.14 2.06 -7.15
N LYS A 5 -10.36 3.06 -7.54
CA LYS A 5 -10.39 3.63 -8.89
C LYS A 5 -8.99 3.66 -9.47
N ALA A 6 -8.77 3.03 -10.63
CA ALA A 6 -7.56 3.24 -11.40
C ALA A 6 -7.47 4.71 -11.84
N VAL A 7 -6.36 5.36 -11.53
CA VAL A 7 -6.08 6.76 -11.90
C VAL A 7 -4.63 6.85 -12.35
N ASN A 8 -4.40 7.45 -13.53
CA ASN A 8 -3.07 7.45 -14.16
C ASN A 8 -2.50 6.01 -14.20
N ASP A 9 -1.28 5.84 -13.70
CA ASP A 9 -0.53 4.59 -13.51
C ASP A 9 -0.61 4.02 -12.09
N GLY A 10 -1.58 4.47 -11.28
CA GLY A 10 -1.79 4.02 -9.91
C GLY A 10 -3.25 3.75 -9.56
N PHE A 11 -3.51 3.57 -8.28
CA PHE A 11 -4.83 3.25 -7.73
C PHE A 11 -5.21 4.24 -6.63
N LEU A 12 -6.41 4.83 -6.74
CA LEU A 12 -6.99 5.69 -5.73
C LEU A 12 -7.95 4.88 -4.86
N LEU A 13 -7.67 4.81 -3.56
CA LEU A 13 -8.46 4.12 -2.56
C LEU A 13 -9.25 5.14 -1.74
N ASP A 14 -10.57 4.97 -1.67
CA ASP A 14 -11.51 5.82 -0.92
C ASP A 14 -11.36 7.34 -1.17
N ASN A 15 -10.88 7.73 -2.37
CA ASN A 15 -10.53 9.11 -2.71
C ASN A 15 -9.57 9.78 -1.70
N LYS A 16 -8.72 8.99 -1.04
CA LYS A 16 -7.82 9.45 0.04
C LYS A 16 -6.38 8.97 -0.13
N LEU A 17 -6.18 7.72 -0.54
CA LEU A 17 -4.86 7.11 -0.67
C LEU A 17 -4.56 6.87 -2.14
N LEU A 18 -3.39 7.28 -2.62
CA LEU A 18 -2.93 7.08 -3.98
C LEU A 18 -1.75 6.11 -4.00
N LEU A 19 -1.99 4.86 -4.41
CA LEU A 19 -0.98 3.81 -4.49
C LEU A 19 -0.33 3.78 -5.87
N GLY A 20 1.01 3.83 -5.90
CA GLY A 20 1.81 3.46 -7.06
C GLY A 20 1.78 4.41 -8.26
N ALA A 21 1.23 5.61 -8.11
CA ALA A 21 1.32 6.63 -9.17
C ALA A 21 2.76 7.14 -9.34
N SER A 22 3.19 7.37 -10.58
CA SER A 22 4.52 7.94 -10.89
C SER A 22 4.69 9.37 -10.37
N GLU A 23 3.61 10.14 -10.39
CA GLU A 23 3.60 11.52 -9.90
C GLU A 23 2.76 11.65 -8.63
N GLY A 24 3.35 12.28 -7.61
CA GLY A 24 2.66 12.57 -6.36
C GLY A 24 1.52 13.58 -6.55
N ASN A 25 0.45 13.39 -5.79
CA ASN A 25 -0.71 14.28 -5.79
C ASN A 25 -0.91 14.89 -4.40
N ASN A 26 -0.98 16.21 -4.31
CA ASN A 26 -1.15 16.92 -3.04
C ASN A 26 -2.55 16.81 -2.41
N LYS A 27 -3.51 16.20 -3.10
CA LYS A 27 -4.86 15.94 -2.57
C LYS A 27 -4.97 14.62 -1.80
N TYR A 28 -3.98 13.75 -1.93
CA TYR A 28 -4.03 12.38 -1.43
C TYR A 28 -2.75 12.06 -0.65
N ILE A 29 -2.83 11.03 0.19
CA ILE A 29 -1.64 10.43 0.79
C ILE A 29 -1.07 9.44 -0.23
N ASN A 30 0.14 9.70 -0.69
CA ASN A 30 0.79 8.91 -1.73
C ASN A 30 1.51 7.72 -1.09
N LEU A 31 1.27 6.52 -1.59
CA LEU A 31 1.89 5.27 -1.15
C LEU A 31 2.75 4.74 -2.28
N ALA A 32 4.05 4.67 -2.07
CA ALA A 32 4.96 4.14 -3.08
C ALA A 32 4.84 2.61 -3.18
N THR A 33 5.14 2.04 -4.35
CA THR A 33 5.17 0.58 -4.51
C THR A 33 6.50 -0.02 -4.08
N THR A 34 7.58 0.76 -4.15
CA THR A 34 8.93 0.39 -3.73
C THR A 34 9.51 1.42 -2.78
N ILE A 35 10.53 1.02 -2.02
CA ILE A 35 11.29 1.94 -1.18
C ILE A 35 11.85 3.11 -2.00
N GLY A 36 11.74 4.32 -1.47
CA GLY A 36 12.35 5.51 -2.03
C GLY A 36 13.84 5.61 -1.71
N GLU A 37 14.48 6.64 -2.26
CA GLU A 37 15.90 6.92 -1.97
C GLU A 37 16.08 7.39 -0.53
N ASP A 38 17.16 6.94 0.13
CA ASP A 38 17.48 7.23 1.54
C ASP A 38 17.55 8.74 1.87
N MET A 39 17.74 9.61 0.87
CA MET A 39 17.85 11.06 1.07
C MET A 39 17.10 11.87 0.01
N ARG A 40 15.81 12.13 0.27
CA ARG A 40 15.07 13.18 -0.44
C ARG A 40 15.45 14.56 0.12
N TYR A 41 16.36 15.25 -0.56
CA TYR A 41 16.74 16.64 -0.23
C TYR A 41 15.66 17.68 -0.58
N GLN A 42 14.57 17.27 -1.22
CA GLN A 42 13.50 18.16 -1.69
C GLN A 42 12.31 18.11 -0.75
N LYS A 43 11.84 19.28 -0.34
CA LYS A 43 10.55 19.43 0.32
C LYS A 43 9.46 19.09 -0.69
N LEU A 44 8.72 18.02 -0.46
CA LEU A 44 7.58 17.64 -1.30
C LEU A 44 6.36 18.49 -0.93
N ASP A 45 5.57 18.87 -1.94
CA ASP A 45 4.30 19.57 -1.76
C ASP A 45 3.12 18.60 -1.48
N TYR A 46 3.42 17.32 -1.27
CA TYR A 46 2.46 16.25 -1.06
C TYR A 46 2.95 15.29 0.02
N ALA A 47 2.01 14.59 0.67
CA ALA A 47 2.32 13.53 1.63
C ALA A 47 2.72 12.26 0.90
N LEU A 48 3.86 11.68 1.25
CA LEU A 48 4.39 10.46 0.65
C LEU A 48 4.87 9.49 1.73
N VAL A 49 4.49 8.23 1.57
CA VAL A 49 5.03 7.10 2.33
C VAL A 49 5.79 6.21 1.35
N ASP A 50 7.11 6.22 1.47
CA ASP A 50 8.04 5.47 0.62
C ASP A 50 9.16 4.79 1.41
N TYR A 51 9.04 4.72 2.74
CA TYR A 51 10.00 4.04 3.59
C TYR A 51 9.27 3.24 4.68
N PRO A 52 9.82 2.10 5.14
CA PRO A 52 9.22 1.35 6.24
C PRO A 52 9.16 2.17 7.53
N GLY A 53 8.06 2.05 8.26
CA GLY A 53 7.83 2.81 9.48
C GLY A 53 6.36 3.06 9.75
N GLU A 54 6.09 3.84 10.79
CA GLU A 54 4.73 4.24 11.16
C GLU A 54 4.54 5.73 10.91
N TYR A 55 3.40 6.06 10.31
CA TYR A 55 3.07 7.41 9.88
C TYR A 55 1.65 7.74 10.32
N ASP A 56 1.47 8.90 10.95
CA ASP A 56 0.16 9.47 11.21
C ASP A 56 -0.04 10.71 10.34
N ILE A 57 -0.89 10.59 9.32
CA ILE A 57 -1.14 11.62 8.32
C ILE A 57 -2.63 11.82 8.19
N GLU A 58 -3.14 13.02 8.48
CA GLU A 58 -4.55 13.38 8.28
C GLU A 58 -5.54 12.33 8.87
N GLU A 59 -5.39 12.03 10.16
CA GLU A 59 -6.21 11.03 10.90
C GLU A 59 -6.13 9.61 10.30
N THR A 60 -5.05 9.32 9.59
CA THR A 60 -4.77 8.01 8.99
C THR A 60 -3.46 7.49 9.54
N THR A 61 -3.53 6.36 10.25
CA THR A 61 -2.34 5.65 10.68
C THR A 61 -1.95 4.67 9.59
N ILE A 62 -0.71 4.77 9.13
CA ILE A 62 -0.12 3.94 8.06
C ILE A 62 1.11 3.27 8.64
N GLN A 63 1.06 1.94 8.75
CA GLN A 63 2.23 1.13 9.04
C GLN A 63 2.75 0.57 7.71
N CYS A 64 3.98 0.92 7.37
CA CYS A 64 4.66 0.54 6.14
C CYS A 64 5.72 -0.53 6.43
N PHE A 65 5.67 -1.63 5.68
CA PHE A 65 6.51 -2.80 5.86
C PHE A 65 7.27 -3.11 4.57
N LEU A 66 8.56 -3.44 4.72
CA LEU A 66 9.40 -3.88 3.62
C LEU A 66 9.19 -5.38 3.37
N GLY A 67 8.74 -5.73 2.17
CA GLY A 67 8.76 -7.10 1.67
C GLY A 67 9.96 -7.36 0.75
N LYS A 68 10.00 -8.56 0.18
CA LYS A 68 10.98 -8.93 -0.85
C LYS A 68 10.98 -7.97 -2.03
N ASN A 69 12.14 -7.88 -2.71
CA ASN A 69 12.36 -7.02 -3.88
C ASN A 69 12.08 -5.54 -3.61
N ASN A 70 12.27 -5.09 -2.37
CA ASN A 70 12.02 -3.72 -1.91
C ASN A 70 10.57 -3.25 -2.08
N LEU A 71 9.61 -4.18 -2.17
CA LEU A 71 8.20 -3.85 -2.27
C LEU A 71 7.65 -3.38 -0.93
N LEU A 72 6.93 -2.27 -0.92
CA LEU A 72 6.29 -1.73 0.27
C LEU A 72 4.89 -2.30 0.46
N ASN A 73 4.55 -2.63 1.69
CA ASN A 73 3.25 -3.19 2.06
C ASN A 73 2.69 -2.33 3.19
N TYR A 74 1.37 -2.22 3.27
CA TYR A 74 0.74 -1.24 4.14
C TYR A 74 -0.38 -1.85 4.97
N LEU A 75 -0.38 -1.56 6.26
CA LEU A 75 -1.57 -1.66 7.10
C LEU A 75 -2.04 -0.24 7.40
N ILE A 76 -3.26 0.06 7.00
CA ILE A 76 -3.80 1.43 7.00
C ILE A 76 -5.07 1.45 7.83
N SER A 77 -5.13 2.36 8.80
CA SER A 77 -6.27 2.55 9.68
C SER A 77 -6.83 3.96 9.53
N TYR A 78 -8.10 4.07 9.14
CA TYR A 78 -8.87 5.33 9.11
C TYR A 78 -10.36 5.03 9.13
N ASN A 79 -11.20 5.97 9.60
CA ASN A 79 -12.66 5.83 9.61
C ASN A 79 -13.17 4.50 10.23
N ASN A 80 -12.51 4.01 11.29
CA ASN A 80 -12.75 2.70 11.92
C ASN A 80 -12.60 1.48 10.99
N LYS A 81 -11.98 1.66 9.82
CA LYS A 81 -11.60 0.59 8.90
C LYS A 81 -10.12 0.26 9.06
N ARG A 82 -9.76 -1.00 8.81
CA ARG A 82 -8.38 -1.46 8.70
C ARG A 82 -8.19 -2.19 7.39
N ILE A 83 -7.37 -1.63 6.51
CA ILE A 83 -7.11 -2.17 5.19
C ILE A 83 -5.64 -2.58 5.08
N ALA A 84 -5.39 -3.77 4.56
CA ALA A 84 -4.07 -4.21 4.17
C ALA A 84 -3.90 -3.99 2.67
N VAL A 85 -2.80 -3.38 2.25
CA VAL A 85 -2.38 -3.27 0.85
C VAL A 85 -1.08 -4.05 0.70
N LEU A 86 -1.14 -5.16 -0.02
CA LEU A 86 -0.09 -6.17 -0.06
C LEU A 86 0.43 -6.39 -1.47
N GLN A 87 1.74 -6.27 -1.62
CA GLN A 87 2.46 -6.53 -2.86
C GLN A 87 3.35 -7.75 -2.78
N SER A 88 3.73 -8.18 -1.56
CA SER A 88 4.60 -9.34 -1.37
C SER A 88 4.08 -10.25 -0.26
N PRO A 89 3.97 -11.58 -0.49
CA PRO A 89 3.41 -12.50 0.49
C PRO A 89 4.31 -12.71 1.72
N ASP A 90 5.61 -12.44 1.63
CA ASP A 90 6.55 -12.69 2.72
C ASP A 90 6.29 -11.79 3.94
N VAL A 91 5.67 -10.62 3.74
CA VAL A 91 5.35 -9.70 4.84
C VAL A 91 4.37 -10.32 5.85
N LEU A 92 3.51 -11.25 5.39
CA LEU A 92 2.54 -11.95 6.24
C LEU A 92 3.19 -12.99 7.17
N GLU A 93 4.44 -13.39 6.89
CA GLU A 93 5.22 -14.27 7.75
C GLU A 93 6.09 -13.47 8.73
N ASN A 94 6.44 -12.23 8.36
CA ASN A 94 7.37 -11.40 9.11
C ASN A 94 6.71 -10.61 10.26
N THR A 95 5.38 -10.44 10.22
CA THR A 95 4.64 -9.73 11.28
C THR A 95 3.23 -10.29 11.47
N THR A 96 2.71 -10.18 12.69
CA THR A 96 1.32 -10.47 13.05
C THR A 96 0.39 -9.26 12.92
N ASP A 97 0.92 -8.07 12.63
CA ASP A 97 0.15 -6.82 12.67
C ASP A 97 -1.02 -6.85 11.68
N PHE A 98 -0.86 -7.51 10.53
CA PHE A 98 -1.90 -7.65 9.53
C PHE A 98 -3.13 -8.43 9.98
N ALA A 99 -3.06 -9.19 11.10
CA ALA A 99 -4.19 -9.99 11.58
C ALA A 99 -5.45 -9.16 11.90
N VAL A 100 -5.32 -7.85 12.10
CA VAL A 100 -6.45 -6.95 12.35
C VAL A 100 -7.08 -6.38 11.07
N ALA A 101 -6.55 -6.69 9.90
CA ALA A 101 -7.08 -6.20 8.62
C ALA A 101 -8.47 -6.79 8.35
N GLN A 102 -9.37 -5.93 7.87
CA GLN A 102 -10.74 -6.30 7.51
C GLN A 102 -10.88 -6.47 6.00
N GLU A 103 -10.04 -5.77 5.23
CA GLU A 103 -9.98 -5.82 3.78
C GLU A 103 -8.52 -6.01 3.35
N TRP A 104 -8.31 -6.90 2.39
CA TRP A 104 -7.03 -7.35 1.88
C TRP A 104 -6.94 -7.00 0.40
N ILE A 105 -6.31 -5.87 0.12
CA ILE A 105 -6.06 -5.38 -1.23
C ILE A 105 -4.70 -5.90 -1.68
N TYR A 106 -4.63 -6.58 -2.83
CA TYR A 106 -3.40 -7.21 -3.28
C TYR A 106 -3.13 -7.03 -4.77
N THR A 107 -1.85 -7.04 -5.16
CA THR A 107 -1.43 -6.83 -6.56
C THR A 107 -1.09 -8.13 -7.30
N ASP A 108 -0.72 -9.19 -6.59
CA ASP A 108 -0.23 -10.45 -7.18
C ASP A 108 -0.94 -11.69 -6.62
N ASP A 109 -1.13 -12.73 -7.44
CA ASP A 109 -1.83 -13.95 -7.03
C ASP A 109 -1.07 -14.78 -6.00
N SER A 110 0.25 -14.62 -5.90
CA SER A 110 1.04 -15.22 -4.82
C SER A 110 0.65 -14.68 -3.44
N VAL A 111 0.20 -13.42 -3.36
CA VAL A 111 -0.35 -12.84 -2.13
C VAL A 111 -1.68 -13.51 -1.81
N LEU A 112 -2.58 -13.66 -2.79
CA LEU A 112 -3.85 -14.35 -2.60
C LEU A 112 -3.64 -15.77 -2.09
N ALA A 113 -2.77 -16.54 -2.75
CA ALA A 113 -2.46 -17.91 -2.36
C ALA A 113 -1.95 -17.98 -0.91
N LYS A 114 -1.16 -16.98 -0.48
CA LYS A 114 -0.67 -16.90 0.90
C LYS A 114 -1.78 -16.56 1.89
N LEU A 115 -2.66 -15.60 1.57
CA LEU A 115 -3.81 -15.26 2.40
C LEU A 115 -4.77 -16.45 2.58
N GLU A 116 -4.98 -17.23 1.52
CA GLU A 116 -5.78 -18.46 1.56
C GLU A 116 -5.11 -19.56 2.39
N GLN A 117 -3.79 -19.75 2.24
CA GLN A 117 -3.02 -20.69 3.06
C GLN A 117 -3.12 -20.37 4.56
N LEU A 118 -3.13 -19.08 4.92
CA LEU A 118 -3.24 -18.60 6.29
C LEU A 118 -4.69 -18.55 6.79
N GLU A 119 -5.67 -18.91 5.96
CA GLU A 119 -7.10 -18.91 6.27
C GLU A 119 -7.60 -17.55 6.83
N VAL A 120 -7.05 -16.44 6.34
CA VAL A 120 -7.41 -15.12 6.89
C VAL A 120 -8.85 -14.74 6.55
N GLU A 121 -9.53 -14.20 7.55
CA GLU A 121 -10.87 -13.61 7.40
C GLU A 121 -10.80 -12.23 6.74
N GLY A 122 -11.91 -11.79 6.14
CA GLY A 122 -12.01 -10.48 5.51
C GLY A 122 -12.11 -10.53 3.98
N GLU A 123 -12.46 -9.38 3.41
CA GLU A 123 -12.69 -9.21 1.97
C GLU A 123 -11.35 -9.17 1.22
N LYS A 124 -11.20 -9.96 0.15
CA LYS A 124 -9.96 -10.02 -0.65
C LYS A 124 -10.21 -9.38 -2.01
N ILE A 125 -9.43 -8.36 -2.34
CA ILE A 125 -9.64 -7.50 -3.52
C ILE A 125 -8.35 -7.42 -4.34
N LYS A 126 -8.36 -7.97 -5.56
CA LYS A 126 -7.24 -7.84 -6.49
C LYS A 126 -7.23 -6.47 -7.15
N LEU A 127 -6.09 -5.79 -7.16
CA LEU A 127 -5.86 -4.63 -8.01
C LEU A 127 -5.62 -5.09 -9.46
N GLY A 128 -6.39 -4.57 -10.40
CA GLY A 128 -6.34 -5.00 -11.80
C GLY A 128 -5.16 -4.42 -12.59
N GLY A 129 -4.24 -5.29 -13.02
CA GLY A 129 -3.45 -5.24 -14.27
C GLY A 129 -2.41 -4.13 -14.50
N GLU A 130 -1.13 -4.51 -14.41
CA GLU A 130 0.11 -3.76 -14.73
C GLU A 130 0.36 -2.44 -13.96
N ILE A 131 1.02 -2.58 -12.80
CA ILE A 131 1.86 -1.50 -12.27
C ILE A 131 3.06 -1.39 -13.21
N ILE A 132 3.06 -0.40 -14.11
CA ILE A 132 4.23 -0.09 -14.93
C ILE A 132 5.24 0.58 -13.99
N PRO A 133 6.41 -0.03 -13.70
CA PRO A 133 7.43 0.64 -12.91
C PRO A 133 7.86 1.91 -13.64
N ALA A 134 7.92 3.03 -12.91
CA ALA A 134 8.38 4.30 -13.46
C ALA A 134 9.75 4.11 -14.14
N PRO A 135 9.98 4.69 -15.34
CA PRO A 135 11.28 4.62 -15.97
C PRO A 135 12.31 5.30 -15.06
N SER A 136 13.42 4.61 -14.80
CA SER A 136 14.59 5.19 -14.14
C SER A 136 14.99 6.46 -14.89
N ALA A 137 14.96 7.60 -14.20
CA ALA A 137 15.50 8.86 -14.70
C ALA A 137 17.03 8.82 -14.77
#